data_AF-A0A3M1Z805-F1
#
_entry.id   AF-A0A3M1Z805-F1
#
_cell.length_a   1.000
_cell.length_b   1.000
_cell.length_c   1.000
_cell.angle_alpha   90.00
_cell.angle_beta   90.00
_cell.angle_gamma   90.00
#
_symmetry.space_group_name_H-M   'P 1'
#
loop_
_entity.id
_entity.type
_entity.pdbx_description
1 polymer ?
#
loop_
_entity_poly.entity_id
_entity_poly.type
_entity_poly.pdbx_seq_one_letter_code
_entity_poly.pdbx_strand_id
1 'polypeptide(L)'
;TVGIGGGLPSRVDAVKLAVTKAGEKSQGAVLASDAFFPFSDGIEAAAEAGVTAIIQPGGSIRDSQVIEAANKAGLAMVFTGTRHFRH
;
A
#
# COMPACT_ATOMS: atom_id res chain seq x y z
N THR A 1 14.55 3.31 -4.27
CA THR A 1 13.41 2.43 -3.92
C THR A 1 13.95 1.09 -3.46
N VAL A 2 13.28 0.42 -2.51
CA VAL A 2 13.71 -0.91 -2.02
C VAL A 2 12.99 -2.07 -2.72
N GLY A 3 11.77 -1.85 -3.21
CA GLY A 3 11.02 -2.81 -4.02
C GLY A 3 9.94 -2.11 -4.84
N ILE A 4 9.58 -2.68 -6.00
CA ILE A 4 8.57 -2.13 -6.92
C ILE A 4 7.72 -3.25 -7.51
N GLY A 5 6.40 -3.18 -7.33
CA GLY A 5 5.41 -4.01 -8.02
C GLY A 5 4.55 -3.16 -8.95
N GLY A 6 4.98 -2.99 -10.20
CA GLY A 6 4.25 -2.23 -11.22
C GLY A 6 3.77 -3.12 -12.36
N GLY A 7 2.75 -2.66 -13.10
CA GLY A 7 2.22 -3.35 -14.28
C GLY A 7 1.32 -4.56 -13.98
N LEU A 8 0.81 -4.66 -12.76
CA LEU A 8 -0.03 -5.78 -12.34
C LEU A 8 -1.53 -5.42 -12.41
N PRO A 9 -2.40 -6.36 -12.82
CA PRO A 9 -3.86 -6.12 -12.87
C PRO A 9 -4.48 -5.90 -11.49
N SER A 10 -3.86 -6.45 -10.44
CA SER A 10 -4.36 -6.42 -9.06
C SER A 10 -3.46 -5.60 -8.14
N ARG A 11 -4.08 -4.82 -7.26
CA ARG A 11 -3.36 -3.96 -6.31
C ARG A 11 -2.65 -4.75 -5.22
N VAL A 12 -3.26 -5.81 -4.70
CA VAL A 12 -2.63 -6.63 -3.65
C VAL A 12 -1.41 -7.37 -4.20
N ASP A 13 -1.45 -7.81 -5.46
CA ASP A 13 -0.31 -8.47 -6.09
C ASP A 13 0.84 -7.48 -6.32
N ALA A 14 0.53 -6.22 -6.65
CA ALA A 14 1.49 -5.13 -6.70
C ALA A 14 2.19 -4.90 -5.35
N VAL A 15 1.43 -4.89 -4.25
CA VAL A 15 2.03 -4.79 -2.91
C VAL A 15 2.90 -6.00 -2.59
N LYS A 16 2.36 -7.21 -2.76
CA LYS A 16 3.08 -8.47 -2.49
C LYS A 16 4.40 -8.51 -3.26
N LEU A 17 4.38 -8.22 -4.56
CA LEU A 17 5.60 -8.16 -5.37
C LEU A 17 6.58 -7.08 -4.89
N ALA A 18 6.09 -5.90 -4.51
CA ALA A 18 6.93 -4.83 -4.00
C ALA A 18 7.64 -5.23 -2.69
N VAL A 19 6.91 -5.80 -1.72
CA VAL A 19 7.48 -6.20 -0.43
C VAL A 19 8.38 -7.43 -0.57
N THR A 20 8.03 -8.40 -1.44
CA THR A 20 8.92 -9.53 -1.77
C THR A 20 10.23 -9.05 -2.37
N LYS A 21 10.21 -8.08 -3.30
CA LYS A 21 11.44 -7.51 -3.86
C LYS A 21 12.25 -6.70 -2.85
N ALA A 22 11.59 -6.07 -1.88
CA ALA A 22 12.25 -5.32 -0.82
C ALA A 22 12.96 -6.24 0.19
N GLY A 23 12.40 -7.42 0.47
CA GLY A 23 12.92 -8.34 1.49
C GLY A 23 13.02 -7.65 2.84
N GLU A 24 14.10 -7.87 3.59
CA GLU A 24 14.32 -7.24 4.90
C GLU A 24 14.34 -5.70 4.86
N LYS A 25 14.61 -5.10 3.70
CA LYS A 25 14.61 -3.64 3.52
C LYS A 25 13.20 -3.02 3.55
N SER A 26 12.13 -3.82 3.61
CA SER A 26 10.77 -3.30 3.86
C SER A 26 10.55 -2.90 5.32
N GLN A 27 11.34 -3.43 6.26
CA GLN A 27 11.23 -3.10 7.67
C GLN A 27 11.55 -1.62 7.91
N GLY A 28 10.58 -0.87 8.45
CA GLY A 28 10.70 0.57 8.65
C GLY A 28 10.45 1.40 7.39
N ALA A 29 10.20 0.79 6.24
CA ALA A 29 10.04 1.50 4.97
C ALA A 29 8.65 2.15 4.83
N VAL A 30 8.51 2.97 3.78
CA VAL A 30 7.26 3.64 3.40
C VAL A 30 6.80 3.10 2.04
N LEU A 31 5.50 2.89 1.86
CA LEU A 31 4.89 2.43 0.61
C LEU A 31 4.06 3.53 -0.05
N ALA A 32 4.19 3.68 -1.36
CA ALA A 32 3.36 4.57 -2.16
C ALA A 32 2.51 3.75 -3.16
N SER A 33 1.22 4.05 -3.23
CA SER A 33 0.30 3.50 -4.22
C SER A 33 -0.17 4.60 -5.18
N ASP A 34 -0.12 4.33 -6.48
CA ASP A 34 -0.50 5.26 -7.55
C ASP A 34 -2.03 5.41 -7.70
N ALA A 35 -2.79 4.45 -7.18
CA ALA A 35 -4.24 4.47 -7.08
C ALA A 35 -4.70 4.03 -5.68
N PHE A 36 -6.00 4.16 -5.41
CA PHE A 36 -6.54 3.76 -4.12
C PHE A 36 -6.47 2.24 -3.89
N PHE A 37 -6.56 1.85 -2.62
CA PHE A 37 -6.72 0.44 -2.23
C PHE A 37 -8.20 0.05 -2.29
N PRO A 38 -8.58 -0.94 -3.14
CA PRO A 38 -9.97 -1.37 -3.24
C PRO A 38 -10.42 -2.28 -2.08
N PHE A 39 -9.47 -2.83 -1.33
CA PHE A 39 -9.64 -3.73 -0.18
C PHE A 39 -8.49 -3.53 0.83
N SER A 40 -8.63 -4.02 2.05
CA SER A 40 -7.61 -3.93 3.12
C SER A 40 -6.41 -4.85 2.92
N ASP A 41 -6.53 -5.87 2.06
CA ASP A 41 -5.52 -6.90 1.81
C ASP A 41 -4.12 -6.34 1.43
N GLY A 42 -4.09 -5.25 0.66
CA GLY A 42 -2.85 -4.53 0.35
C GLY A 42 -2.22 -3.83 1.55
N ILE A 43 -3.03 -3.35 2.50
CA ILE A 43 -2.55 -2.73 3.74
C ILE A 43 -2.00 -3.79 4.68
N GLU A 44 -2.73 -4.90 4.83
CA GLU A 44 -2.34 -6.05 5.64
C GLU A 44 -1.00 -6.63 5.16
N ALA A 45 -0.86 -6.87 3.84
CA ALA A 45 0.39 -7.36 3.27
C ALA A 45 1.58 -6.41 3.46
N ALA A 46 1.35 -5.09 3.43
CA ALA A 46 2.39 -4.10 3.70
C ALA A 46 2.79 -4.08 5.19
N ALA A 47 1.81 -4.17 6.10
CA ALA A 47 2.02 -4.23 7.54
C ALA A 47 2.83 -5.47 7.94
N GLU A 48 2.47 -6.65 7.40
CA GLU A 48 3.20 -7.90 7.63
C GLU A 48 4.67 -7.81 7.19
N ALA A 49 4.96 -7.01 6.18
CA ALA A 49 6.31 -6.75 5.70
C ALA A 49 7.06 -5.66 6.51
N GLY A 50 6.46 -5.11 7.56
CA GLY A 50 7.09 -4.10 8.42
C GLY A 50 7.15 -2.69 7.82
N VAL A 51 6.33 -2.40 6.80
CA VAL A 51 6.09 -1.02 6.36
C VAL A 51 5.52 -0.22 7.54
N THR A 52 5.87 1.07 7.66
CA THR A 52 5.41 1.93 8.78
C THR A 52 4.45 3.03 8.33
N ALA A 53 4.47 3.37 7.04
CA ALA A 53 3.57 4.37 6.48
C ALA A 53 3.18 4.05 5.03
N ILE A 54 1.96 4.45 4.67
CA ILE A 54 1.39 4.27 3.33
C ILE A 54 0.83 5.61 2.84
N ILE A 55 1.16 5.98 1.61
CA ILE A 55 0.56 7.10 0.88
C ILE A 55 -0.25 6.60 -0.31
N GLN A 56 -1.51 7.02 -0.42
CA GLN A 56 -2.42 6.61 -1.50
C GLN A 56 -3.45 7.72 -1.82
N PRO A 57 -4.15 7.71 -2.96
CA PRO A 57 -5.05 8.81 -3.32
C PRO A 57 -6.33 8.94 -2.48
N GLY A 58 -6.87 7.83 -1.97
CA GLY A 58 -8.22 7.76 -1.43
C GLY A 58 -9.29 7.78 -2.53
N GLY A 59 -10.55 7.76 -2.12
CA GLY A 59 -11.73 7.76 -3.00
C GLY A 59 -12.34 6.38 -3.23
N SER A 60 -11.93 5.36 -2.46
CA SER A 60 -12.60 4.06 -2.49
C SER A 60 -13.90 4.12 -1.70
N ILE A 61 -14.95 3.45 -2.17
CA ILE A 61 -16.15 3.21 -1.36
C ILE A 61 -15.86 2.43 -0.07
N ARG A 62 -14.68 1.79 0.01
CA ARG A 62 -14.19 1.02 1.16
C ARG A 62 -13.03 1.68 1.90
N ASP A 63 -12.81 2.99 1.73
CA ASP A 63 -11.71 3.67 2.43
C ASP A 63 -11.79 3.49 3.96
N SER A 64 -12.98 3.42 4.54
CA SER A 64 -13.16 3.14 5.97
C SER A 64 -12.51 1.82 6.41
N GLN A 65 -12.64 0.75 5.61
CA GLN A 65 -12.05 -0.56 5.89
C GLN A 65 -10.52 -0.53 5.76
N VAL A 66 -10.02 0.21 4.77
CA VAL A 66 -8.59 0.40 4.52
C VAL A 66 -7.93 1.20 5.65
N ILE A 67 -8.61 2.25 6.13
CA ILE A 67 -8.17 3.07 7.28
C ILE A 67 -8.19 2.25 8.56
N GLU A 68 -9.23 1.46 8.80
CA GLU A 68 -9.32 0.58 9.97
C GLU A 68 -8.17 -0.43 10.00
N ALA A 69 -7.85 -1.05 8.86
CA ALA A 69 -6.70 -1.95 8.75
C ALA A 69 -5.37 -1.26 9.04
N ALA A 70 -5.17 -0.04 8.52
CA ALA A 70 -3.97 0.76 8.81
C ALA A 70 -3.86 1.11 10.30
N ASN A 71 -4.94 1.57 10.92
CA ASN A 71 -4.99 1.89 12.35
C ASN A 71 -4.70 0.66 13.21
N LYS A 72 -5.31 -0.50 12.88
CA LYS A 72 -5.07 -1.76 13.59
C LYS A 72 -3.62 -2.21 13.50
N ALA A 73 -2.97 -1.95 12.37
CA ALA A 73 -1.56 -2.25 12.15
C ALA A 73 -0.59 -1.17 12.71
N GLY A 74 -1.09 -0.06 13.23
CA GLY A 74 -0.25 1.06 13.68
C GLY A 74 0.46 1.80 12.53
N LEU A 75 -0.06 1.70 11.31
CA LEU A 75 0.48 2.36 10.12
C LEU A 75 0.00 3.82 10.04
N ALA A 76 0.91 4.74 9.70
CA ALA A 76 0.50 6.06 9.26
C ALA A 76 -0.07 5.98 7.82
N MET A 77 -1.25 6.55 7.58
CA MET A 77 -1.86 6.61 6.25
C MET A 77 -2.08 8.06 5.80
N VAL A 78 -1.63 8.38 4.59
CA VAL A 78 -1.74 9.71 3.99
C VAL A 78 -2.56 9.65 2.69
N PHE A 79 -3.51 10.57 2.54
CA PHE A 79 -4.29 10.72 1.32
C PHE A 79 -3.84 11.90 0.46
N THR A 80 -3.66 11.66 -0.84
CA THR A 80 -3.25 12.70 -1.80
C THR A 80 -4.41 13.32 -2.57
N GLY A 81 -5.55 12.64 -2.66
CA GLY A 81 -6.69 13.05 -3.50
C GLY A 81 -6.45 12.95 -5.01
N THR A 82 -5.26 12.54 -5.45
CA THR A 82 -4.87 12.52 -6.88
C THR A 82 -4.24 11.19 -7.26
N ARG A 83 -4.73 10.58 -8.35
CA ARG A 83 -4.21 9.32 -8.90
C ARG A 83 -3.13 9.59 -9.94
N HIS A 84 -2.14 8.69 -10.03
CA HIS A 84 -0.99 8.80 -10.94
C HIS A 84 -0.82 7.56 -11.82
N PHE A 85 -1.91 7.08 -12.43
CA PHE A 85 -1.82 5.96 -13.35
C PHE A 85 -0.92 6.26 -14.55
N ARG A 86 -0.16 5.25 -14.96
CA ARG A 86 0.66 5.25 -16.16
C ARG A 86 0.68 3.85 -16.74
N HIS A 87 0.48 3.73 -18.06
CA HIS A 87 0.38 2.48 -18.79
C HIS A 87 1.55 2.36 -19.77
#